data_AF-A0A4Q5R3C8-F1
#
_entry.id   AF-A0A4Q5R3C8-F1
#
_cell.length_a   1.000
_cell.length_b   1.000
_cell.length_c   1.000
_cell.angle_alpha   90.00
_cell.angle_beta   90.00
_cell.angle_gamma   90.00
#
_symmetry.space_group_name_H-M   'P 1'
#
loop_
_entity.id
_entity.type
_entity.pdbx_description
1 polymer ?
#
loop_
_entity_poly.entity_id
_entity_poly.type
_entity_poly.pdbx_seq_one_letter_code
_entity_poly.pdbx_strand_id
1 'polypeptide(L)'
;YSFIKEGIPALHIKYGNKTADGKNNLAEFVQKWRAKYYHKPQDDINGIFDFEAGKKYAQLNFLIGYLVANETQRPAWNPGDIFEKKK
;
A
#
# COMPACT_ATOMS: atom_id res chain seq x y z
N TYR A 1 -5.93 -12.33 -4.56
CA TYR A 1 -6.50 -11.59 -3.42
C TYR A 1 -7.39 -12.51 -2.58
N SER A 2 -6.84 -13.48 -1.84
CA SER A 2 -7.66 -14.55 -1.22
C SER A 2 -8.77 -14.04 -0.28
N PHE A 3 -8.51 -13.00 0.53
CA PHE A 3 -9.53 -12.38 1.40
C PHE A 3 -10.73 -11.83 0.63
N ILE A 4 -10.48 -11.09 -0.45
CA ILE A 4 -11.54 -10.51 -1.30
C ILE A 4 -12.39 -11.62 -1.94
N LYS A 5 -11.79 -12.75 -2.34
CA LYS A 5 -12.54 -13.91 -2.87
C LYS A 5 -13.51 -14.51 -1.84
N GLU A 6 -13.15 -14.43 -0.57
CA GLU A 6 -14.03 -14.84 0.55
C GLU A 6 -15.01 -13.74 0.98
N GLY A 7 -15.05 -12.60 0.27
CA GLY A 7 -15.92 -11.47 0.56
C GLY A 7 -15.44 -10.56 1.68
N ILE A 8 -14.19 -10.71 2.13
CA ILE A 8 -13.58 -9.86 3.15
C ILE A 8 -12.93 -8.65 2.46
N PRO A 9 -13.38 -7.40 2.74
CA PRO A 9 -12.71 -6.21 2.24
C PRO A 9 -11.25 -6.19 2.71
N ALA A 10 -10.33 -6.00 1.77
CA ALA A 10 -8.89 -6.01 2.06
C ALA A 10 -8.16 -4.99 1.19
N LEU A 11 -7.14 -4.36 1.78
CA LEU A 11 -6.29 -3.37 1.13
C LEU A 11 -4.85 -3.87 1.10
N HIS A 12 -4.15 -3.60 -0.01
CA HIS A 12 -2.70 -3.68 -0.09
C HIS A 12 -2.20 -2.29 -0.47
N ILE A 13 -1.74 -1.55 0.54
CA ILE A 13 -1.22 -0.20 0.34
C ILE A 13 0.16 -0.31 -0.32
N LYS A 14 0.44 0.60 -1.25
CA LYS A 14 1.77 0.80 -1.83
C LYS A 14 2.14 2.28 -1.72
N TYR A 15 3.42 2.57 -1.88
CA TYR A 15 3.88 3.95 -2.05
C TYR A 15 3.16 4.62 -3.24
N GLY A 16 2.91 5.92 -3.11
CA GLY A 16 2.36 6.75 -4.19
C GLY A 16 3.44 7.27 -5.14
N ASN A 17 3.04 7.92 -6.22
CA ASN A 17 3.99 8.48 -7.21
C ASN A 17 4.47 9.90 -6.89
N LYS A 18 3.86 10.58 -5.92
CA LYS A 18 4.20 11.99 -5.61
C LYS A 18 5.60 12.09 -5.00
N THR A 19 6.42 12.98 -5.54
CA THR A 19 7.78 13.25 -5.08
C THR A 19 7.90 14.70 -4.58
N ALA A 20 8.80 14.94 -3.64
CA ALA A 20 8.95 16.25 -3.00
C ALA A 20 9.39 17.36 -3.98
N ASP A 21 10.06 16.99 -5.08
CA ASP A 21 10.49 17.89 -6.15
C ASP A 21 9.36 18.25 -7.15
N GLY A 22 8.14 17.76 -6.92
CA GLY A 22 6.98 18.03 -7.77
C GLY A 22 6.96 17.26 -9.10
N LYS A 23 7.99 16.48 -9.42
CA LYS A 23 8.05 15.72 -10.69
C LYS A 23 7.12 14.52 -10.72
N ASN A 24 6.74 14.00 -9.55
CA ASN A 24 5.85 12.86 -9.36
C ASN A 24 6.27 11.61 -10.16
N ASN A 25 7.58 11.39 -10.27
CA ASN A 25 8.20 10.39 -11.14
C ASN A 25 8.75 9.17 -10.39
N LEU A 26 8.27 8.88 -9.17
CA LEU A 26 8.78 7.75 -8.39
C LEU A 26 8.67 6.41 -9.13
N ALA A 27 7.67 6.25 -10.00
CA ALA A 27 7.51 5.06 -10.84
C ALA A 27 8.75 4.74 -11.69
N GLU A 28 9.41 5.76 -12.26
CA GLU A 28 10.62 5.56 -13.09
C GLU A 28 11.79 5.08 -12.23
N PHE A 29 11.99 5.70 -11.07
CA PHE A 29 13.00 5.29 -10.10
C PHE A 29 12.78 3.84 -9.65
N VAL A 30 11.54 3.50 -9.29
CA VAL A 30 11.13 2.15 -8.89
C VAL A 30 11.39 1.14 -10.00
N GLN A 31 11.09 1.47 -11.26
CA GLN A 31 11.34 0.58 -12.39
C GLN A 31 12.83 0.24 -12.50
N LYS A 32 13.69 1.26 -12.44
CA LYS A 32 15.16 1.10 -12.48
C LYS A 32 15.68 0.28 -11.30
N TRP A 33 15.18 0.58 -10.10
CA TRP A 33 15.52 -0.18 -8.90
C TRP A 33 15.08 -1.64 -8.99
N ARG A 34 13.86 -1.92 -9.47
CA ARG A 34 13.35 -3.29 -9.64
C ARG A 34 14.20 -4.11 -10.60
N ALA A 35 14.59 -3.54 -11.74
CA ALA A 35 15.43 -4.24 -12.71
C ALA A 35 16.81 -4.61 -12.12
N LYS A 36 17.35 -3.72 -11.28
CA LYS A 36 18.72 -3.87 -10.75
C LYS A 36 18.80 -4.69 -9.47
N TYR A 37 17.91 -4.47 -8.50
CA TYR A 37 18.10 -4.91 -7.11
C TYR A 37 16.98 -5.79 -6.52
N TYR A 38 15.74 -5.65 -6.98
CA TYR A 38 14.59 -6.36 -6.37
C TYR A 38 14.78 -7.88 -6.33
N HIS A 39 14.49 -8.51 -5.19
CA HIS A 39 14.69 -9.95 -4.94
C HIS A 39 16.16 -10.43 -5.07
N LYS A 40 17.13 -9.55 -4.78
CA LYS A 40 18.55 -9.89 -4.76
C LYS A 40 19.18 -9.50 -3.42
N PRO A 41 20.37 -10.01 -3.06
CA PRO A 41 21.02 -9.68 -1.78
C PRO A 41 21.28 -8.18 -1.55
N GLN A 42 21.37 -7.39 -2.62
CA GLN A 42 21.54 -5.94 -2.57
C GLN A 42 20.24 -5.17 -2.29
N ASP A 43 19.10 -5.85 -2.19
CA ASP A 43 17.82 -5.30 -1.73
C ASP A 43 17.86 -5.15 -0.20
N ASP A 44 18.73 -4.28 0.29
CA ASP A 44 18.94 -4.00 1.70
C ASP A 44 18.63 -2.55 2.06
N ILE A 45 18.81 -2.20 3.33
CA ILE A 45 18.56 -0.85 3.85
C ILE A 45 19.75 0.11 3.62
N ASN A 46 20.90 -0.40 3.18
CA ASN A 46 22.15 0.34 3.08
C ASN A 46 22.23 1.00 1.71
N GLY A 47 21.49 2.10 1.53
CA GLY A 47 21.60 2.90 0.31
C GLY A 47 20.44 3.85 0.13
N ILE A 48 19.58 3.54 -0.84
CA ILE A 48 18.54 4.44 -1.33
C ILE A 48 17.20 4.31 -0.58
N PHE A 49 17.21 3.61 0.57
CA PHE A 49 16.01 3.47 1.40
C PHE A 49 15.68 4.79 2.10
N ASP A 50 14.50 5.32 1.84
CA ASP A 50 14.00 6.54 2.47
C ASP A 50 13.27 6.21 3.78
N PHE A 51 13.96 6.43 4.91
CA PHE A 51 13.38 6.19 6.24
C PHE A 51 12.24 7.14 6.60
N GLU A 52 12.21 8.37 6.08
CA GLU A 52 11.11 9.30 6.32
C GLU A 52 9.86 8.86 5.54
N ALA A 53 10.03 8.36 4.32
CA ALA A 53 8.95 7.70 3.59
C ALA A 53 8.47 6.43 4.32
N GLY A 54 9.39 5.63 4.85
CA GLY A 54 9.08 4.44 5.66
C GLY A 54 8.25 4.77 6.91
N LYS A 55 8.63 5.80 7.66
CA LYS A 55 7.89 6.31 8.81
C LYS A 55 6.47 6.73 8.43
N LYS A 56 6.31 7.54 7.37
CA LYS A 56 4.98 7.96 6.88
C LYS A 56 4.13 6.76 6.47
N TYR A 57 4.74 5.78 5.81
CA TYR A 57 4.05 4.56 5.39
C TYR A 57 3.58 3.71 6.58
N ALA A 58 4.41 3.56 7.62
CA ALA A 58 4.05 2.88 8.85
C ALA A 58 2.90 3.59 9.59
N GLN A 59 2.98 4.92 9.70
CA GLN A 59 1.91 5.75 10.30
C GLN A 59 0.58 5.59 9.56
N LEU A 60 0.60 5.61 8.22
CA LEU A 60 -0.61 5.41 7.42
C LEU A 60 -1.26 4.05 7.68
N ASN A 61 -0.48 2.96 7.68
CA ASN A 61 -1.02 1.62 7.92
C ASN A 61 -1.56 1.48 9.36
N PHE A 62 -0.88 2.08 10.34
CA PHE A 62 -1.39 2.14 11.70
C PHE A 62 -2.75 2.87 11.76
N LEU A 63 -2.86 4.05 11.16
CA LEU A 63 -4.10 4.83 11.15
C LEU A 63 -5.25 4.10 10.46
N ILE A 64 -4.99 3.41 9.35
CA ILE A 64 -6.01 2.58 8.68
C ILE A 64 -6.53 1.51 9.64
N GLY A 65 -5.63 0.75 10.27
CA GLY A 65 -6.02 -0.29 11.23
C GLY A 65 -6.76 0.28 12.44
N TYR A 66 -6.26 1.39 12.99
CA TYR A 66 -6.88 2.06 14.14
C TYR A 66 -8.29 2.56 13.83
N LEU A 67 -8.50 3.23 12.70
CA LEU A 67 -9.82 3.73 12.31
C LEU A 67 -10.79 2.58 12.06
N VAL A 68 -10.38 1.54 11.33
CA VAL A 68 -11.22 0.37 11.07
C VAL A 68 -11.59 -0.38 12.35
N ALA A 69 -10.65 -0.49 13.30
CA ALA A 69 -10.89 -1.18 14.57
C ALA A 69 -11.83 -0.41 15.52
N ASN A 70 -11.88 0.93 15.39
CA ASN A 70 -12.72 1.79 16.23
C ASN A 70 -14.06 2.17 15.57
N GLU A 71 -14.29 1.80 14.31
CA GLU A 71 -15.56 2.08 13.64
C GLU A 71 -16.68 1.18 14.17
N THR A 72 -17.88 1.73 14.36
CA THR A 72 -19.02 0.94 14.87
C THR A 72 -19.49 -0.06 13.81
N GLN A 73 -19.44 0.34 12.55
CA GLN A 73 -19.80 -0.50 11.41
C GLN A 73 -18.57 -1.21 10.85
N ARG A 74 -18.73 -2.50 10.52
CA ARG A 74 -17.67 -3.22 9.82
C ARG A 74 -17.50 -2.68 8.41
N PRO A 75 -16.27 -2.63 7.87
CA PRO A 75 -16.06 -2.35 6.45
C PRO A 75 -16.89 -3.29 5.58
N ALA A 76 -17.53 -2.72 4.56
CA ALA A 76 -18.33 -3.43 3.58
C ALA A 76 -18.00 -2.93 2.16
N TRP A 77 -18.30 -3.74 1.16
CA TRP A 77 -18.27 -3.31 -0.23
C TRP A 77 -19.38 -2.30 -0.50
N ASN A 78 -19.18 -1.40 -1.47
CA ASN A 78 -20.24 -0.49 -1.87
C ASN A 78 -21.31 -1.26 -2.68
N PRO A 79 -22.57 -0.84 -2.63
CA PRO A 79 -23.62 -1.44 -3.46
C PRO A 79 -23.26 -1.40 -4.94
N GLY A 80 -23.33 -2.55 -5.62
CA GLY A 80 -22.99 -2.72 -7.02
C GLY A 80 -21.52 -3.03 -7.31
N ASP A 81 -20.64 -3.08 -6.30
CA ASP A 81 -19.25 -3.50 -6.49
C ASP A 81 -19.16 -4.96 -6.97
N ILE A 82 -18.19 -5.27 -7.84
CA ILE A 82 -17.97 -6.63 -8.39
C ILE A 82 -17.68 -7.69 -7.31
N PHE A 83 -17.31 -7.25 -6.10
CA PHE A 83 -17.03 -8.09 -4.95
C PHE A 83 -18.12 -8.05 -3.87
N GLU A 84 -19.19 -7.28 -4.10
CA GLU A 84 -20.36 -7.30 -3.23
C GLU A 84 -20.99 -8.71 -3.28
N LYS A 85 -21.01 -9.39 -2.13
CA LYS A 85 -21.80 -10.62 -1.98
C LYS A 85 -23.28 -10.21 -1.99
N LYS A 86 -23.99 -10.52 -3.08
CA LYS A 86 -25.46 -10.45 -3.10
C LYS A 86 -25.99 -11.41 -2.03
N LYS A 87 -26.61 -10.86 -0.99
CA LYS A 87 -27.35 -11.64 0.00
C LYS A 87 -28.58 -12.26 -0.62
#